data_AF-A0A350M6U3-F1
#
_entry.id   AF-A0A350M6U3-F1
#
_cell.length_a   1.000
_cell.length_b   1.000
_cell.length_c   1.000
_cell.angle_alpha   90.00
_cell.angle_beta   90.00
_cell.angle_gamma   90.00
#
_symmetry.space_group_name_H-M   'P 1'
#
loop_
_entity.id
_entity.type
_entity.pdbx_description
1 polymer ?
#
loop_
_entity_poly.entity_id
_entity_poly.type
_entity_poly.pdbx_seq_one_letter_code
_entity_poly.pdbx_strand_id
1 'polypeptide(L)'
;VIEEFKQRYLNQPYGDVWLELRPLAFEVHPYRWPTIGKEIRHIEEAQMQDVKDFFHRHYKPNNAIMAIAGNIQLDQVKELCEKWFAPIPSGEIPVRNLPREPEQKAYKRKVVERDVPQDAIYLAFHMCDRRSPDYYATDLVSDVLSKGQSSRLYQKLVKEKKVFTELDAFVMGDHDAGLFVIQGKFEDKFTHEQVEEEIWKELDDFIHSEIPDEELNKVKNKIESSVRFGELSVLNKAMALCMAELLEDADLVNTEFDRYAAVNADQVIEAGRNIFRKENCSSLHYRKK
;
A
#
# COMPACT_ATOMS: atom_id res chain seq x y z
N VAL A 1 -7.62 -20.46 11.42
CA VAL A 1 -6.74 -19.86 10.39
C VAL A 1 -7.06 -20.39 8.98
N ILE A 2 -7.18 -21.70 8.76
CA ILE A 2 -7.59 -22.24 7.42
C ILE A 2 -8.95 -21.68 6.97
N GLU A 3 -9.94 -21.67 7.86
CA GLU A 3 -11.26 -21.12 7.52
C GLU A 3 -11.21 -19.60 7.26
N GLU A 4 -10.30 -18.87 7.91
CA GLU A 4 -10.07 -17.45 7.61
C GLU A 4 -9.44 -17.28 6.22
N PHE A 5 -8.47 -18.12 5.85
CA PHE A 5 -7.89 -18.13 4.51
C PHE A 5 -8.98 -18.36 3.45
N LYS A 6 -9.81 -19.41 3.64
CA LYS A 6 -10.92 -19.70 2.74
C LYS A 6 -11.90 -18.52 2.67
N GLN A 7 -12.29 -17.98 3.83
CA GLN A 7 -13.25 -16.87 3.90
C GLN A 7 -12.75 -15.61 3.20
N ARG A 8 -11.49 -15.21 3.44
CA ARG A 8 -10.92 -13.95 2.92
C ARG A 8 -10.48 -14.04 1.47
N TYR A 9 -9.97 -15.19 1.03
CA TYR A 9 -9.33 -15.31 -0.28
C TYR A 9 -10.10 -16.17 -1.28
N LEU A 10 -10.74 -17.25 -0.83
CA LEU A 10 -11.35 -18.24 -1.76
C LEU A 10 -12.87 -18.08 -1.91
N ASN A 11 -13.56 -17.64 -0.85
CA ASN A 11 -15.03 -17.57 -0.80
C ASN A 11 -15.57 -16.15 -1.01
N GLN A 12 -14.69 -15.18 -1.28
CA GLN A 12 -15.06 -13.80 -1.56
C GLN A 12 -14.75 -13.47 -3.02
N PRO A 13 -15.67 -12.86 -3.78
CA PRO A 13 -15.35 -12.31 -5.10
C PRO A 13 -14.12 -11.42 -5.03
N TYR A 14 -13.17 -11.63 -5.95
CA TYR A 14 -11.90 -10.90 -6.02
C TYR A 14 -10.95 -11.09 -4.81
N GLY A 15 -11.23 -12.04 -3.90
CA GLY A 15 -10.42 -12.27 -2.70
C GLY A 15 -8.99 -12.75 -2.99
N ASP A 16 -8.79 -13.48 -4.09
CA ASP A 16 -7.49 -14.03 -4.49
C ASP A 16 -6.65 -13.08 -5.36
N VAL A 17 -7.13 -11.85 -5.64
CA VAL A 17 -6.40 -10.87 -6.47
C VAL A 17 -4.96 -10.69 -6.00
N TRP A 18 -4.74 -10.51 -4.69
CA TRP A 18 -3.40 -10.33 -4.14
C TRP A 18 -2.55 -11.60 -4.16
N LEU A 19 -3.18 -12.78 -4.19
CA LEU A 19 -2.49 -14.06 -4.40
C LEU A 19 -1.98 -14.19 -5.84
N GLU A 20 -2.63 -13.52 -6.79
CA GLU A 20 -2.25 -13.55 -8.19
C GLU A 20 -1.32 -12.39 -8.58
N LEU A 21 -1.57 -11.18 -8.05
CA LEU A 21 -0.87 -9.95 -8.40
C LEU A 21 0.50 -9.82 -7.74
N ARG A 22 0.65 -10.17 -6.45
CA ARG A 22 1.94 -10.04 -5.74
C ARG A 22 3.03 -10.95 -6.31
N PRO A 23 2.77 -12.24 -6.62
CA PRO A 23 3.77 -13.08 -7.27
C PRO A 23 4.05 -12.70 -8.73
N LEU A 24 3.13 -11.96 -9.37
CA LEU A 24 3.38 -11.40 -10.70
C LEU A 24 4.37 -10.23 -10.63
N ALA A 25 4.18 -9.35 -9.64
CA ALA A 25 4.98 -8.14 -9.45
C ALA A 25 6.35 -8.42 -8.81
N PHE A 26 6.41 -9.25 -7.77
CA PHE A 26 7.63 -9.52 -7.00
C PHE A 26 8.23 -10.91 -7.31
N GLU A 27 9.52 -10.94 -7.62
CA GLU A 27 10.31 -12.13 -7.93
C GLU A 27 11.02 -12.69 -6.71
N VAL A 28 11.67 -11.86 -5.90
CA VAL A 28 12.53 -12.31 -4.79
C VAL A 28 12.11 -11.76 -3.43
N HIS A 29 11.54 -10.55 -3.38
CA HIS A 29 11.16 -9.92 -2.14
C HIS A 29 10.00 -10.68 -1.46
N PRO A 30 10.00 -10.82 -0.11
CA PRO A 30 8.95 -11.53 0.61
C PRO A 30 7.53 -10.97 0.40
N TYR A 31 7.40 -9.73 -0.08
CA TYR A 31 6.11 -9.13 -0.44
C TYR A 31 5.36 -9.88 -1.54
N ARG A 32 6.02 -10.81 -2.26
CA ARG A 32 5.33 -11.75 -3.16
C ARG A 32 4.34 -12.68 -2.44
N TRP A 33 4.41 -12.81 -1.11
CA TRP A 33 3.55 -13.68 -0.31
C TRP A 33 2.52 -12.89 0.51
N PRO A 34 1.30 -13.42 0.70
CA PRO A 34 0.35 -12.87 1.66
C PRO A 34 0.77 -13.24 3.10
N THR A 35 0.45 -12.37 4.06
CA THR A 35 0.77 -12.59 5.49
C THR A 35 0.17 -13.87 6.06
N ILE A 36 -1.00 -14.28 5.56
CA ILE A 36 -1.69 -15.50 6.00
C ILE A 36 -0.98 -16.80 5.55
N GLY A 37 -0.01 -16.70 4.64
CA GLY A 37 0.70 -17.83 4.05
C GLY A 37 0.32 -18.07 2.59
N LYS A 38 1.31 -18.52 1.80
CA LYS A 38 1.16 -18.78 0.36
C LYS A 38 0.15 -19.89 0.04
N GLU A 39 0.16 -20.95 0.84
CA GLU A 39 -0.62 -22.17 0.60
C GLU A 39 -1.22 -22.64 1.92
N ILE A 40 -2.39 -23.28 1.86
CA ILE A 40 -3.08 -23.81 3.05
C ILE A 40 -2.18 -24.77 3.83
N ARG A 41 -1.33 -25.56 3.15
CA ARG A 41 -0.37 -26.47 3.80
C ARG A 41 0.57 -25.76 4.79
N HIS A 42 0.95 -24.51 4.54
CA HIS A 42 1.80 -23.75 5.47
C HIS A 42 1.10 -23.49 6.81
N ILE A 43 -0.25 -23.56 6.82
CA ILE A 43 -1.07 -23.43 8.01
C ILE A 43 -1.35 -24.81 8.62
N GLU A 44 -1.64 -25.82 7.79
CA GLU A 44 -1.94 -27.19 8.23
C GLU A 44 -0.76 -27.90 8.88
N GLU A 45 0.45 -27.67 8.35
CA GLU A 45 1.66 -28.35 8.79
C GLU A 45 2.40 -27.61 9.91
N ALA A 46 1.95 -26.39 10.27
CA ALA A 46 2.56 -25.60 11.32
C ALA A 46 2.50 -26.32 12.67
N GLN A 47 3.65 -26.51 13.29
CA GLN A 47 3.78 -27.17 14.59
C GLN A 47 3.85 -26.15 15.72
N MET A 48 3.48 -26.57 16.93
CA MET A 48 3.62 -25.73 18.13
C MET A 48 5.04 -25.23 18.35
N GLN A 49 6.05 -26.02 17.95
CA GLN A 49 7.44 -25.62 18.07
C GLN A 49 7.78 -24.45 17.13
N ASP A 50 7.28 -24.45 15.88
CA ASP A 50 7.48 -23.35 14.93
C ASP A 50 6.94 -22.02 15.49
N VAL A 51 5.76 -22.07 16.13
CA VAL A 51 5.14 -20.90 16.76
C VAL A 51 5.97 -20.38 17.93
N LYS A 52 6.44 -21.28 18.80
CA LYS A 52 7.30 -20.91 19.93
C LYS A 52 8.63 -20.33 19.45
N ASP A 53 9.25 -20.95 18.47
CA ASP A 53 10.52 -20.50 17.92
C ASP A 53 10.38 -19.12 17.27
N PHE A 54 9.28 -18.90 16.52
CA PHE A 54 8.96 -17.58 15.97
C PHE A 54 8.76 -16.53 17.08
N PHE A 55 7.98 -16.85 18.11
CA PHE A 55 7.76 -15.96 19.26
C PHE A 55 9.08 -15.62 19.96
N HIS A 56 9.88 -16.61 20.36
CA HIS A 56 11.14 -16.39 21.05
C HIS A 56 12.19 -15.67 20.18
N ARG A 57 12.10 -15.81 18.85
CA ARG A 57 12.99 -15.13 17.91
C ARG A 57 12.61 -13.65 17.72
N HIS A 58 11.32 -13.34 17.61
CA HIS A 58 10.85 -12.01 17.19
C HIS A 58 10.19 -11.16 18.29
N TYR A 59 9.59 -11.76 19.31
CA TYR A 59 8.89 -11.06 20.40
C TYR A 59 9.83 -10.80 21.58
N LYS A 60 10.86 -9.99 21.34
CA LYS A 60 11.83 -9.54 22.36
C LYS A 60 11.55 -8.09 22.74
N PRO A 61 11.76 -7.67 24.00
CA PRO A 61 11.48 -6.30 24.43
C PRO A 61 12.32 -5.27 23.67
N ASN A 62 13.56 -5.60 23.29
CA ASN A 62 14.44 -4.79 22.45
C ASN A 62 14.15 -4.89 20.94
N ASN A 63 13.04 -5.53 20.55
CA ASN A 63 12.50 -5.58 19.19
C ASN A 63 11.03 -5.09 19.13
N ALA A 64 10.58 -4.37 20.16
CA ALA A 64 9.20 -3.92 20.29
C ALA A 64 9.14 -2.41 20.50
N ILE A 65 8.10 -1.78 19.94
CA ILE A 65 7.77 -0.38 20.16
C ILE A 65 6.45 -0.34 20.92
N MET A 66 6.40 0.44 22.00
CA MET A 66 5.20 0.67 22.78
C MET A 66 4.88 2.16 22.78
N ALA A 67 3.82 2.56 22.08
CA ALA A 67 3.25 3.90 22.17
C ALA A 67 2.09 3.91 23.15
N ILE A 68 2.06 4.93 24.01
CA ILE A 68 0.98 5.15 24.98
C ILE A 68 0.44 6.55 24.73
N ALA A 69 -0.84 6.66 24.41
CA ALA A 69 -1.51 7.92 24.15
C ALA A 69 -2.77 8.05 25.00
N GLY A 70 -3.08 9.26 25.45
CA GLY A 70 -4.27 9.57 26.24
C GLY A 70 -4.01 10.67 27.27
N ASN A 71 -4.93 10.80 28.22
CA ASN A 71 -4.73 11.68 29.38
C ASN A 71 -3.87 10.95 30.43
N ILE A 72 -2.55 11.04 30.27
CA ILE A 72 -1.56 10.29 31.05
C ILE A 72 -0.49 11.23 31.61
N GLN A 73 0.12 10.81 32.72
CA GLN A 73 1.29 11.48 33.30
C GLN A 73 2.54 10.65 33.03
N LEU A 74 3.58 11.29 32.50
CA LEU A 74 4.80 10.60 32.04
C LEU A 74 5.46 9.79 33.16
N ASP A 75 5.54 10.34 34.37
CA ASP A 75 6.20 9.67 35.50
C ASP A 75 5.46 8.40 35.91
N GLN A 76 4.12 8.44 35.94
CA GLN A 76 3.31 7.26 36.22
C GLN A 76 3.47 6.18 35.13
N VAL A 77 3.53 6.60 33.87
CA VAL A 77 3.77 5.68 32.75
C VAL A 77 5.13 5.01 32.89
N LYS A 78 6.18 5.77 33.18
CA LYS A 78 7.53 5.23 33.39
C LYS A 78 7.58 4.24 34.56
N GLU A 79 6.96 4.58 35.69
CA GLU A 79 6.89 3.68 36.85
C GLU A 79 6.21 2.35 36.50
N LEU A 80 5.09 2.40 35.79
CA LEU A 80 4.36 1.20 35.37
C LEU A 80 5.15 0.40 34.32
N CYS A 81 5.80 1.07 33.37
CA CYS A 81 6.64 0.42 32.38
C CYS A 81 7.81 -0.32 33.04
N GLU A 82 8.49 0.34 33.98
CA GLU A 82 9.58 -0.27 34.75
C GLU A 82 9.08 -1.49 35.53
N LYS A 83 7.96 -1.33 36.27
CA LYS A 83 7.38 -2.42 37.06
C LYS A 83 7.02 -3.66 36.23
N TRP A 84 6.40 -3.47 35.06
CA TRP A 84 5.81 -4.57 34.29
C TRP A 84 6.70 -5.13 33.20
N PHE A 85 7.58 -4.32 32.61
CA PHE A 85 8.36 -4.71 31.43
C PHE A 85 9.87 -4.78 31.68
N ALA A 86 10.44 -4.04 32.65
CA ALA A 86 11.87 -4.12 32.93
C ALA A 86 12.37 -5.50 33.36
N PRO A 87 11.58 -6.34 34.08
CA PRO A 87 12.00 -7.71 34.39
C PRO A 87 12.13 -8.63 33.17
N ILE A 88 11.61 -8.23 31.99
CA ILE A 88 11.70 -9.04 30.77
C ILE A 88 13.10 -8.88 30.18
N PRO A 89 13.90 -9.95 30.09
CA PRO A 89 15.26 -9.83 29.60
C PRO A 89 15.30 -9.47 28.11
N SER A 90 16.24 -8.61 27.75
CA SER A 90 16.66 -8.40 26.36
C SER A 90 17.24 -9.68 25.76
N GLY A 91 17.28 -9.78 24.43
CA GLY A 91 17.95 -10.89 23.77
C GLY A 91 18.40 -10.56 22.36
N GLU A 92 19.02 -11.53 21.70
CA GLU A 92 19.54 -11.35 20.33
C GLU A 92 18.42 -11.12 19.31
N ILE A 93 18.44 -9.99 18.61
CA ILE A 93 17.48 -9.70 17.55
C ILE A 93 18.03 -10.16 16.19
N PRO A 94 17.21 -10.83 15.36
CA PRO A 94 17.65 -11.21 14.03
C PRO A 94 17.90 -9.94 13.21
N VAL A 95 19.09 -9.84 12.60
CA VAL A 95 19.37 -8.78 11.64
C VAL A 95 18.44 -8.95 10.44
N ARG A 96 17.67 -7.91 10.12
CA ARG A 96 16.81 -7.91 8.94
C ARG A 96 17.67 -7.85 7.69
N ASN A 97 17.76 -8.96 6.98
CA ASN A 97 18.48 -9.08 5.72
C ASN A 97 17.54 -9.68 4.67
N LEU A 98 16.66 -8.83 4.12
CA LEU A 98 15.73 -9.22 3.08
C LEU A 98 16.36 -9.01 1.70
N PRO A 99 16.13 -9.91 0.72
CA PRO A 99 16.59 -9.67 -0.64
C PRO A 99 15.85 -8.46 -1.20
N ARG A 100 16.59 -7.49 -1.75
CA ARG A 100 15.99 -6.37 -2.48
C ARG A 100 15.36 -6.87 -3.77
N GLU A 101 14.17 -6.37 -4.08
CA GLU A 101 13.54 -6.65 -5.38
C GLU A 101 14.36 -6.00 -6.50
N PRO A 102 14.71 -6.72 -7.58
CA PRO A 102 15.32 -6.10 -8.75
C PRO A 102 14.35 -5.15 -9.44
N GLU A 103 14.89 -4.14 -10.13
CA GLU A 103 14.08 -3.30 -11.01
C GLU A 103 13.39 -4.17 -12.08
N GLN A 104 12.07 -4.00 -12.22
CA GLN A 104 11.32 -4.69 -13.26
C GLN A 104 11.61 -4.05 -14.63
N LYS A 105 12.08 -4.88 -15.57
CA LYS A 105 12.50 -4.45 -16.93
C LYS A 105 11.67 -5.05 -18.05
N ALA A 106 10.53 -5.65 -17.73
CA ALA A 106 9.63 -6.23 -18.71
C ALA A 106 8.18 -6.14 -18.25
N TYR A 107 7.30 -5.78 -19.18
CA TYR A 107 5.86 -5.83 -18.96
C TYR A 107 5.42 -7.27 -18.68
N LYS A 108 4.67 -7.47 -17.59
CA LYS A 108 4.12 -8.77 -17.21
C LYS A 108 2.60 -8.70 -17.30
N ARG A 109 1.97 -9.71 -17.91
CA ARG A 109 0.52 -9.85 -17.95
C ARG A 109 0.10 -11.22 -17.46
N LYS A 110 -0.96 -11.26 -16.66
CA LYS A 110 -1.65 -12.48 -16.26
C LYS A 110 -3.15 -12.32 -16.49
N VAL A 111 -3.78 -13.38 -16.97
CA VAL A 111 -5.23 -13.45 -17.12
C VAL A 111 -5.75 -14.55 -16.20
N VAL A 112 -6.79 -14.26 -15.42
CA VAL A 112 -7.47 -15.22 -14.56
C VAL A 112 -8.97 -15.16 -14.80
N GLU A 113 -9.63 -16.31 -14.79
CA GLU A 113 -11.09 -16.41 -14.92
C GLU A 113 -11.70 -16.92 -13.61
N ARG A 114 -12.73 -16.23 -13.12
CA ARG A 114 -13.38 -16.51 -11.83
C ARG A 114 -14.87 -16.25 -11.90
N ASP A 115 -15.62 -16.91 -11.01
CA ASP A 115 -17.06 -16.66 -10.85
C ASP A 115 -17.25 -15.39 -10.01
N VAL A 116 -17.33 -14.25 -10.69
CA VAL A 116 -17.44 -12.91 -10.10
C VAL A 116 -18.47 -12.07 -10.86
N PRO A 117 -19.07 -11.04 -10.24
CA PRO A 117 -20.17 -10.30 -10.88
C PRO A 117 -19.75 -9.44 -12.07
N GLN A 118 -18.49 -8.99 -12.14
CA GLN A 118 -17.99 -8.06 -13.15
C GLN A 118 -16.51 -8.31 -13.48
N ASP A 119 -16.08 -7.99 -14.69
CA ASP A 119 -14.67 -7.95 -15.04
C ASP A 119 -13.92 -6.86 -14.26
N ALA A 120 -12.66 -7.13 -13.93
CA ALA A 120 -11.78 -6.18 -13.26
C ALA A 120 -10.38 -6.18 -13.88
N ILE A 121 -9.67 -5.06 -13.72
CA ILE A 121 -8.28 -4.89 -14.13
C ILE A 121 -7.47 -4.34 -12.96
N TYR A 122 -6.24 -4.81 -12.83
CA TYR A 122 -5.27 -4.33 -11.85
C TYR A 122 -3.94 -4.09 -12.56
N LEU A 123 -3.41 -2.88 -12.47
CA LEU A 123 -2.07 -2.52 -12.91
C LEU A 123 -1.24 -2.22 -11.68
N ALA A 124 -0.13 -2.92 -11.50
CA ALA A 124 0.82 -2.68 -10.42
C ALA A 124 2.17 -2.24 -10.97
N PHE A 125 2.73 -1.18 -10.41
CA PHE A 125 4.02 -0.61 -10.77
C PHE A 125 4.92 -0.62 -9.54
N HIS A 126 6.19 -1.03 -9.66
CA HIS A 126 7.11 -0.87 -8.53
C HIS A 126 7.34 0.60 -8.23
N MET A 127 7.37 0.93 -6.94
CA MET A 127 7.64 2.26 -6.41
C MET A 127 8.60 2.20 -5.22
N CYS A 128 9.07 3.36 -4.77
CA CYS A 128 9.96 3.47 -3.63
C CYS A 128 9.29 3.14 -2.28
N ASP A 129 10.10 3.00 -1.24
CA ASP A 129 9.64 2.87 0.15
C ASP A 129 9.34 4.22 0.80
N ARG A 130 8.64 4.21 1.94
CA ARG A 130 8.18 5.40 2.68
C ARG A 130 9.28 6.35 3.15
N ARG A 131 10.53 5.89 3.27
CA ARG A 131 11.66 6.75 3.67
C ARG A 131 12.30 7.46 2.48
N SER A 132 11.95 7.05 1.25
CA SER A 132 12.42 7.71 0.04
C SER A 132 11.90 9.15 -0.03
N PRO A 133 12.72 10.12 -0.48
CA PRO A 133 12.24 11.48 -0.75
C PRO A 133 11.14 11.50 -1.82
N ASP A 134 11.10 10.51 -2.71
CA ASP A 134 10.12 10.44 -3.80
C ASP A 134 8.75 9.87 -3.37
N TYR A 135 8.65 9.32 -2.15
CA TYR A 135 7.42 8.66 -1.68
C TYR A 135 6.23 9.60 -1.69
N TYR A 136 6.37 10.79 -1.11
CA TYR A 136 5.29 11.77 -0.98
C TYR A 136 4.80 12.27 -2.34
N ALA A 137 5.72 12.45 -3.29
CA ALA A 137 5.36 12.77 -4.66
C ALA A 137 4.62 11.60 -5.34
N THR A 138 5.09 10.37 -5.14
CA THR A 138 4.45 9.16 -5.68
C THR A 138 3.05 8.92 -5.09
N ASP A 139 2.86 9.15 -3.80
CA ASP A 139 1.55 9.06 -3.16
C ASP A 139 0.59 10.14 -3.67
N LEU A 140 1.07 11.38 -3.84
CA LEU A 140 0.30 12.47 -4.45
C LEU A 140 -0.11 12.19 -5.90
N VAL A 141 0.67 11.43 -6.67
CA VAL A 141 0.23 10.94 -8.00
C VAL A 141 -1.06 10.14 -7.87
N SER A 142 -1.15 9.24 -6.88
CA SER A 142 -2.35 8.42 -6.67
C SER A 142 -3.55 9.30 -6.34
N ASP A 143 -3.36 10.28 -5.46
CA ASP A 143 -4.41 11.19 -5.05
C ASP A 143 -4.92 12.08 -6.20
N VAL A 144 -4.03 12.63 -7.03
CA VAL A 144 -4.41 13.42 -8.21
C VAL A 144 -5.18 12.57 -9.21
N LEU A 145 -4.76 11.32 -9.41
CA LEU A 145 -5.39 10.41 -10.35
C LEU A 145 -6.76 9.90 -9.89
N SER A 146 -6.93 9.53 -8.61
CA SER A 146 -8.10 8.77 -8.15
C SER A 146 -8.92 9.44 -7.04
N LYS A 147 -8.37 10.35 -6.23
CA LYS A 147 -8.99 10.73 -4.94
C LYS A 147 -10.19 11.67 -5.06
N GLY A 148 -11.37 11.05 -5.07
CA GLY A 148 -12.66 11.72 -5.03
C GLY A 148 -13.19 12.07 -6.42
N GLN A 149 -14.43 12.57 -6.48
CA GLN A 149 -15.15 12.69 -7.75
C GLN A 149 -14.56 13.71 -8.73
N SER A 150 -13.63 14.57 -8.35
CA SER A 150 -12.96 15.49 -9.28
C SER A 150 -11.63 14.97 -9.79
N SER A 151 -11.21 13.77 -9.41
CA SER A 151 -9.93 13.19 -9.83
C SER A 151 -9.93 12.89 -11.32
N ARG A 152 -8.74 12.87 -11.92
CA ARG A 152 -8.58 12.77 -13.37
C ARG A 152 -9.16 11.48 -13.92
N LEU A 153 -8.83 10.34 -13.33
CA LEU A 153 -9.34 9.03 -13.75
C LEU A 153 -10.86 8.93 -13.58
N TYR A 154 -11.42 9.47 -12.50
CA TYR A 154 -12.87 9.47 -12.31
C TYR A 154 -13.58 10.32 -13.37
N GLN A 155 -13.14 11.57 -13.59
CA GLN A 155 -13.77 12.45 -14.58
C GLN A 155 -13.73 11.83 -15.98
N LYS A 156 -12.57 11.30 -16.38
CA LYS A 156 -12.35 10.79 -17.74
C LYS A 156 -12.93 9.40 -17.95
N LEU A 157 -12.55 8.44 -17.12
CA LEU A 157 -12.84 7.03 -17.38
C LEU A 157 -14.16 6.54 -16.76
N VAL A 158 -14.62 7.16 -15.67
CA VAL A 158 -15.90 6.80 -15.04
C VAL A 158 -17.04 7.68 -15.57
N LYS A 159 -16.88 9.01 -15.54
CA LYS A 159 -17.98 9.94 -15.83
C LYS A 159 -18.15 10.25 -17.32
N GLU A 160 -17.08 10.61 -18.01
CA GLU A 160 -17.11 11.04 -19.43
C GLU A 160 -17.21 9.84 -20.38
N LYS A 161 -16.19 8.95 -20.39
CA LYS A 161 -16.12 7.80 -21.30
C LYS A 161 -16.98 6.61 -20.84
N LYS A 162 -17.34 6.55 -19.55
CA LYS A 162 -18.12 5.46 -18.94
C LYS A 162 -17.54 4.08 -19.26
N VAL A 163 -16.23 3.97 -19.07
CA VAL A 163 -15.47 2.72 -19.19
C VAL A 163 -15.58 1.94 -17.87
N PHE A 164 -15.39 2.63 -16.75
CA PHE A 164 -15.38 2.03 -15.42
C PHE A 164 -16.66 2.31 -14.63
N THR A 165 -17.12 1.33 -13.86
CA THR A 165 -18.10 1.53 -12.78
C THR A 165 -17.42 2.06 -11.52
N GLU A 166 -16.21 1.59 -11.25
CA GLU A 166 -15.32 2.08 -10.20
C GLU A 166 -13.87 1.97 -10.68
N LEU A 167 -13.06 2.97 -10.31
CA LEU A 167 -11.64 3.03 -10.63
C LEU A 167 -10.94 3.76 -9.50
N ASP A 168 -9.85 3.18 -9.01
CA ASP A 168 -9.08 3.66 -7.88
C ASP A 168 -7.58 3.52 -8.14
N ALA A 169 -6.79 4.35 -7.47
CA ALA A 169 -5.34 4.30 -7.49
C ALA A 169 -4.80 4.60 -6.10
N PHE A 170 -3.80 3.84 -5.65
CA PHE A 170 -3.21 3.97 -4.32
C PHE A 170 -1.82 3.33 -4.26
N VAL A 171 -1.07 3.58 -3.19
CA VAL A 171 0.29 3.07 -2.99
C VAL A 171 0.37 2.00 -1.89
N MET A 172 1.39 1.14 -1.98
CA MET A 172 1.71 0.09 -1.01
C MET A 172 3.22 0.06 -0.73
N GLY A 173 3.77 1.07 -0.06
CA GLY A 173 5.21 1.21 0.16
C GLY A 173 5.59 1.55 1.61
N ASP A 174 4.84 1.04 2.59
CA ASP A 174 4.90 1.52 3.98
C ASP A 174 6.24 1.32 4.69
N HIS A 175 7.04 0.30 4.32
CA HIS A 175 8.32 0.03 4.99
C HIS A 175 9.46 -0.32 4.05
N ASP A 176 9.25 -1.28 3.12
CA ASP A 176 10.15 -1.52 2.00
C ASP A 176 9.50 -1.03 0.70
N ALA A 177 10.26 -1.10 -0.40
CA ALA A 177 9.80 -0.68 -1.72
C ALA A 177 8.50 -1.40 -2.10
N GLY A 178 7.61 -0.63 -2.71
CA GLY A 178 6.20 -0.91 -2.77
C GLY A 178 5.63 -1.09 -4.16
N LEU A 179 4.29 -1.13 -4.22
CA LEU A 179 3.56 -1.04 -5.47
C LEU A 179 2.67 0.21 -5.52
N PHE A 180 2.72 0.95 -6.62
CA PHE A 180 1.63 1.83 -7.03
C PHE A 180 0.61 0.98 -7.79
N VAL A 181 -0.65 1.00 -7.37
CA VAL A 181 -1.70 0.14 -7.92
C VAL A 181 -2.83 0.98 -8.48
N ILE A 182 -3.23 0.68 -9.70
CA ILE A 182 -4.48 1.16 -10.31
C ILE A 182 -5.39 -0.06 -10.45
N GLN A 183 -6.60 0.03 -9.92
CA GLN A 183 -7.57 -1.06 -10.01
C GLN A 183 -8.97 -0.54 -10.31
N GLY A 184 -9.74 -1.31 -11.07
CA GLY A 184 -11.13 -0.95 -11.34
C GLY A 184 -11.94 -2.07 -11.94
N LYS A 185 -13.26 -1.91 -11.86
CA LYS A 185 -14.24 -2.76 -12.54
C LYS A 185 -14.87 -1.98 -13.68
N PHE A 186 -15.12 -2.65 -14.79
CA PHE A 186 -15.50 -1.97 -16.03
C PHE A 186 -16.73 -2.57 -16.70
N GLU A 187 -17.37 -1.77 -17.55
CA GLU A 187 -18.61 -2.13 -18.24
C GLU A 187 -18.39 -3.31 -19.20
N ASP A 188 -19.32 -4.27 -19.22
CA ASP A 188 -19.27 -5.53 -20.01
C ASP A 188 -19.08 -5.32 -21.53
N LYS A 189 -19.29 -4.10 -22.03
CA LYS A 189 -19.11 -3.74 -23.45
C LYS A 189 -17.65 -3.51 -23.87
N PHE A 190 -16.72 -3.42 -22.92
CA PHE A 190 -15.29 -3.24 -23.20
C PHE A 190 -14.52 -4.53 -22.92
N THR A 191 -13.41 -4.76 -23.64
CA THR A 191 -12.46 -5.82 -23.32
C THR A 191 -11.37 -5.32 -22.37
N HIS A 192 -10.69 -6.23 -21.64
CA HIS A 192 -9.55 -5.86 -20.80
C HIS A 192 -8.46 -5.10 -21.57
N GLU A 193 -8.21 -5.44 -22.83
CA GLU A 193 -7.22 -4.74 -23.65
C GLU A 193 -7.63 -3.30 -23.95
N GLN A 194 -8.90 -3.06 -24.29
CA GLN A 194 -9.43 -1.71 -24.53
C GLN A 194 -9.37 -0.87 -23.25
N VAL A 195 -9.75 -1.46 -22.12
CA VAL A 195 -9.74 -0.81 -20.82
C VAL A 195 -8.31 -0.48 -20.38
N GLU A 196 -7.37 -1.41 -20.55
CA GLU A 196 -5.97 -1.17 -20.26
C GLU A 196 -5.41 -0.05 -21.15
N GLU A 197 -5.75 -0.04 -22.45
CA GLU A 197 -5.35 1.01 -23.38
C GLU A 197 -5.88 2.39 -22.94
N GLU A 198 -7.14 2.49 -22.52
CA GLU A 198 -7.70 3.74 -22.02
C GLU A 198 -7.01 4.21 -20.73
N ILE A 199 -6.65 3.30 -19.81
CA ILE A 199 -5.82 3.69 -18.64
C ILE A 199 -4.48 4.24 -19.11
N TRP A 200 -3.78 3.55 -20.01
CA TRP A 200 -2.46 4.00 -20.48
C TRP A 200 -2.52 5.36 -21.19
N LYS A 201 -3.58 5.66 -21.94
CA LYS A 201 -3.78 6.99 -22.52
C LYS A 201 -3.88 8.07 -21.44
N GLU A 202 -4.68 7.85 -20.39
CA GLU A 202 -4.81 8.84 -19.32
C GLU A 202 -3.51 8.97 -18.48
N LEU A 203 -2.74 7.89 -18.33
CA LEU A 203 -1.42 7.96 -17.68
C LEU A 203 -0.41 8.72 -18.54
N ASP A 204 -0.41 8.51 -19.85
CA ASP A 204 0.43 9.25 -20.80
C ASP A 204 0.06 10.73 -20.85
N ASP A 205 -1.24 11.04 -20.93
CA ASP A 205 -1.75 12.42 -20.84
C ASP A 205 -1.34 13.06 -19.52
N PHE A 206 -1.44 12.33 -18.40
CA PHE A 206 -1.03 12.82 -17.09
C PHE A 206 0.44 13.26 -17.07
N ILE A 207 1.39 12.40 -17.50
CA ILE A 207 2.83 12.71 -17.43
C ILE A 207 3.30 13.79 -18.41
N HIS A 208 2.47 14.14 -19.40
CA HIS A 208 2.71 15.22 -20.36
C HIS A 208 1.89 16.49 -20.07
N SER A 209 1.00 16.45 -19.09
CA SER A 209 0.16 17.58 -18.70
C SER A 209 0.79 18.42 -17.59
N GLU A 210 0.24 19.63 -17.41
CA GLU A 210 0.51 20.44 -16.24
C GLU A 210 -0.48 20.08 -15.11
N ILE A 211 -0.05 20.25 -13.86
CA ILE A 211 -0.93 20.19 -12.69
C ILE A 211 -1.11 21.61 -12.18
N PRO A 212 -2.29 22.23 -12.38
CA PRO A 212 -2.57 23.56 -11.83
C PRO A 212 -2.37 23.57 -10.31
N ASP A 213 -1.83 24.67 -9.78
CA ASP A 213 -1.60 24.82 -8.35
C ASP A 213 -2.87 24.60 -7.52
N GLU A 214 -4.03 25.01 -8.04
CA GLU A 214 -5.33 24.77 -7.38
C GLU A 214 -5.65 23.28 -7.24
N GLU A 215 -5.34 22.47 -8.27
CA GLU A 215 -5.56 21.02 -8.24
C GLU A 215 -4.66 20.35 -7.19
N LEU A 216 -3.37 20.69 -7.19
CA LEU A 216 -2.41 20.13 -6.23
C LEU A 216 -2.72 20.57 -4.80
N ASN A 217 -3.02 21.85 -4.59
CA ASN A 217 -3.37 22.38 -3.27
C ASN A 217 -4.66 21.76 -2.74
N LYS A 218 -5.65 21.52 -3.60
CA LYS A 218 -6.87 20.81 -3.21
C LYS A 218 -6.57 19.41 -2.68
N VAL A 219 -5.69 18.67 -3.34
CA VAL A 219 -5.26 17.34 -2.89
C VAL A 219 -4.55 17.43 -1.55
N LYS A 220 -3.56 18.31 -1.42
CA LYS A 220 -2.82 18.53 -0.16
C LYS A 220 -3.73 18.90 1.01
N ASN A 221 -4.68 19.82 0.80
CA ASN A 221 -5.64 20.23 1.82
C ASN A 221 -6.51 19.06 2.30
N LYS A 222 -6.82 18.11 1.40
CA LYS A 222 -7.56 16.90 1.75
C LYS A 222 -6.71 15.96 2.60
N ILE A 223 -5.43 15.78 2.27
CA ILE A 223 -4.48 15.02 3.09
C ILE A 223 -4.35 15.67 4.47
N GLU A 224 -4.13 16.99 4.54
CA GLU A 224 -4.03 17.73 5.80
C GLU A 224 -5.27 17.49 6.68
N SER A 225 -6.45 17.62 6.08
CA SER A 225 -7.71 17.38 6.75
C SER A 225 -7.78 15.94 7.29
N SER A 226 -7.45 14.95 6.47
CA SER A 226 -7.43 13.53 6.88
C SER A 226 -6.47 13.27 8.04
N VAL A 227 -5.27 13.85 8.02
CA VAL A 227 -4.30 13.75 9.12
C VAL A 227 -4.87 14.37 10.40
N ARG A 228 -5.33 15.63 10.34
CA ARG A 228 -5.88 16.35 11.50
C ARG A 228 -7.12 15.68 12.09
N PHE A 229 -8.03 15.16 11.26
CA PHE A 229 -9.18 14.39 11.74
C PHE A 229 -8.77 13.05 12.32
N GLY A 230 -7.75 12.39 11.75
CA GLY A 230 -7.17 11.16 12.26
C GLY A 230 -6.66 11.32 13.70
N GLU A 231 -6.04 12.46 14.01
CA GLU A 231 -5.55 12.79 15.35
C GLU A 231 -6.65 12.95 16.41
N LEU A 232 -7.92 13.09 16.05
CA LEU A 232 -8.98 13.12 17.07
C LEU A 232 -9.11 11.78 17.82
N SER A 233 -8.65 10.69 17.19
CA SER A 233 -8.62 9.36 17.79
C SER A 233 -7.31 9.13 18.56
N VAL A 234 -7.43 8.87 19.87
CA VAL A 234 -6.29 8.49 20.72
C VAL A 234 -5.60 7.22 20.20
N LEU A 235 -6.38 6.26 19.69
CA LEU A 235 -5.83 5.04 19.10
C LEU A 235 -4.99 5.35 17.86
N ASN A 236 -5.50 6.23 16.98
CA ASN A 236 -4.76 6.60 15.76
C ASN A 236 -3.46 7.31 16.10
N LYS A 237 -3.44 8.18 17.12
CA LYS A 237 -2.19 8.81 17.58
C LYS A 237 -1.15 7.79 18.03
N ALA A 238 -1.56 6.83 18.86
CA ALA A 238 -0.66 5.77 19.32
C ALA A 238 -0.13 4.91 18.16
N MET A 239 -1.00 4.54 17.20
CA MET A 239 -0.61 3.77 16.02
C MET A 239 0.34 4.56 15.12
N ALA A 240 0.07 5.85 14.88
CA ALA A 240 0.93 6.72 14.09
C ALA A 240 2.32 6.87 14.71
N LEU A 241 2.40 7.04 16.04
CA LEU A 241 3.68 7.06 16.77
C LEU A 241 4.44 5.75 16.62
N CYS A 242 3.78 4.60 16.77
CA CYS A 242 4.44 3.30 16.55
C CYS A 242 4.96 3.16 15.12
N MET A 243 4.19 3.61 14.12
CA MET A 243 4.59 3.53 12.73
C MET A 243 5.75 4.46 12.40
N ALA A 244 5.72 5.68 12.93
CA ALA A 244 6.79 6.68 12.81
C ALA A 244 8.10 6.19 13.45
N GLU A 245 8.03 5.65 14.67
CA GLU A 245 9.18 5.03 15.34
C GLU A 245 9.70 3.79 14.59
N LEU A 246 8.81 2.99 13.98
CA LEU A 246 9.21 1.86 13.12
C LEU A 246 9.96 2.33 11.86
N LEU A 247 9.72 3.57 11.43
CA LEU A 247 10.48 4.23 10.37
C LEU A 247 11.77 4.89 10.87
N GLU A 248 12.09 4.76 12.16
CA GLU A 248 13.24 5.35 12.85
C GLU A 248 13.14 6.87 13.03
N ASP A 249 11.92 7.42 12.99
CA ASP A 249 11.64 8.85 13.10
C ASP A 249 10.29 9.08 13.79
N ALA A 250 10.22 8.99 15.12
CA ALA A 250 8.96 9.23 15.86
C ALA A 250 8.37 10.63 15.64
N ASP A 251 9.20 11.64 15.36
CA ASP A 251 8.75 13.02 15.12
C ASP A 251 8.10 13.19 13.73
N LEU A 252 8.20 12.17 12.88
CA LEU A 252 7.46 12.10 11.62
C LEU A 252 5.96 12.32 11.83
N VAL A 253 5.39 11.88 12.96
CA VAL A 253 3.96 12.10 13.26
C VAL A 253 3.58 13.60 13.24
N ASN A 254 4.52 14.48 13.60
CA ASN A 254 4.30 15.92 13.64
C ASN A 254 4.67 16.61 12.31
N THR A 255 5.64 16.04 11.58
CA THR A 255 6.27 16.68 10.40
C THR A 255 5.86 16.06 9.07
N GLU A 256 5.08 14.97 9.06
CA GLU A 256 4.72 14.25 7.83
C GLU A 256 3.97 15.14 6.84
N PHE A 257 3.07 16.00 7.32
CA PHE A 257 2.36 16.92 6.45
C PHE A 257 3.30 17.92 5.77
N ASP A 258 4.36 18.37 6.44
CA ASP A 258 5.33 19.30 5.84
C ASP A 258 6.02 18.66 4.63
N ARG A 259 6.25 17.33 4.65
CA ARG A 259 6.79 16.58 3.52
C ARG A 259 5.83 16.58 2.33
N TYR A 260 4.52 16.39 2.55
CA TYR A 260 3.52 16.56 1.50
C TYR A 260 3.42 18.01 1.00
N ALA A 261 3.44 18.98 1.93
CA ALA A 261 3.32 20.39 1.61
C ALA A 261 4.47 20.89 0.72
N ALA A 262 5.68 20.34 0.93
CA ALA A 262 6.89 20.69 0.16
C ALA A 262 6.87 20.18 -1.30
N VAL A 263 6.07 19.17 -1.64
CA VAL A 263 6.03 18.60 -3.00
C VAL A 263 5.42 19.59 -4.00
N ASN A 264 6.09 19.89 -5.11
CA ASN A 264 5.53 20.72 -6.18
C ASN A 264 4.98 19.88 -7.36
N ALA A 265 4.30 20.54 -8.31
CA ALA A 265 3.69 19.88 -9.47
C ALA A 265 4.70 19.11 -10.33
N ASP A 266 5.89 19.67 -10.56
CA ASP A 266 6.93 19.02 -11.36
C ASP A 266 7.40 17.71 -10.74
N GLN A 267 7.54 17.67 -9.40
CA GLN A 267 7.89 16.44 -8.67
C GLN A 267 6.81 15.36 -8.80
N VAL A 268 5.53 15.74 -8.80
CA VAL A 268 4.42 14.80 -9.00
C VAL A 268 4.45 14.22 -10.41
N ILE A 269 4.67 15.07 -11.42
CA ILE A 269 4.79 14.63 -12.82
C ILE A 269 6.02 13.73 -13.00
N GLU A 270 7.16 14.09 -12.41
CA GLU A 270 8.39 13.31 -12.50
C GLU A 270 8.26 11.95 -11.80
N ALA A 271 7.60 11.91 -10.63
CA ALA A 271 7.24 10.65 -9.97
C ALA A 271 6.37 9.78 -10.89
N GLY A 272 5.38 10.38 -11.56
CA GLY A 272 4.57 9.73 -12.58
C GLY A 272 5.39 9.12 -13.73
N ARG A 273 6.34 9.89 -14.29
CA ARG A 273 7.24 9.40 -15.37
C ARG A 273 8.11 8.23 -14.93
N ASN A 274 8.60 8.27 -13.69
CA ASN A 274 9.45 7.21 -13.15
C ASN A 274 8.68 5.88 -12.96
N ILE A 275 7.43 5.96 -12.51
CA ILE A 275 6.62 4.77 -12.21
C ILE A 275 5.86 4.24 -13.44
N PHE A 276 5.28 5.10 -14.28
CA PHE A 276 4.40 4.73 -15.40
C PHE A 276 5.18 4.36 -16.66
N ARG A 277 6.15 3.46 -16.49
CA ARG A 277 6.89 2.82 -17.58
C ARG A 277 6.25 1.46 -17.90
N LYS A 278 6.10 1.11 -19.17
CA LYS A 278 5.43 -0.13 -19.57
C LYS A 278 6.15 -1.37 -19.03
N GLU A 279 7.47 -1.33 -19.02
CA GLU A 279 8.34 -2.36 -18.46
C GLU A 279 8.23 -2.53 -16.93
N ASN A 280 7.79 -1.50 -16.22
CA ASN A 280 7.57 -1.51 -14.77
C ASN A 280 6.17 -2.03 -14.39
N CYS A 281 5.30 -2.33 -15.37
CA CYS A 281 3.92 -2.70 -15.13
C CYS A 281 3.72 -4.23 -15.07
N SER A 282 3.04 -4.68 -14.02
CA SER A 282 2.42 -5.99 -13.89
C SER A 282 0.89 -5.85 -14.00
N SER A 283 0.31 -6.34 -15.09
CA SER A 283 -1.12 -6.26 -15.40
C SER A 283 -1.82 -7.59 -15.10
N LEU A 284 -2.86 -7.55 -14.28
CA LEU A 284 -3.75 -8.67 -14.01
C LEU A 284 -5.13 -8.38 -14.61
N HIS A 285 -5.50 -9.18 -15.61
CA HIS A 285 -6.82 -9.19 -16.21
C HIS A 285 -7.68 -10.22 -15.49
N TYR A 286 -8.66 -9.74 -14.73
CA TYR A 286 -9.54 -10.58 -13.93
C TYR A 286 -10.89 -10.69 -14.66
N ARG A 287 -11.10 -11.85 -15.29
CA ARG A 287 -12.26 -12.15 -16.11
C ARG A 287 -13.36 -12.81 -15.31
N LYS A 288 -14.57 -12.32 -15.48
CA LYS A 288 -15.81 -12.97 -15.10
C LYS A 288 -16.05 -14.18 -16.02
N LYS A 289 -16.46 -15.29 -15.40
CA LYS A 289 -16.89 -16.52 -16.10
C LYS A 289 -18.29 -16.40 -16.70
#